data_AF-A0A2V9LGC1-F1
#
_entry.id   AF-A0A2V9LGC1-F1
#
_cell.length_a   1.000
_cell.length_b   1.000
_cell.length_c   1.000
_cell.angle_alpha   90.00
_cell.angle_beta   90.00
_cell.angle_gamma   90.00
#
_symmetry.space_group_name_H-M   'P 1'
#
loop_
_entity.id
_entity.type
_entity.pdbx_description
1 polymer ?
#
loop_
_entity_poly.entity_id
_entity_poly.type
_entity_poly.pdbx_seq_one_letter_code
_entity_poly.pdbx_strand_id
1 'polypeptide(L)'
;MDAEVYPLEKVSKFISEHFVPVKIHIKERPQDFGRFKAEWTPTLIVAEPDGTERHRSVGFLPADDLLAQLDLGLGKAAFSRGQFQQAREAFQSVVEHYPQADAAPEAVYWAGVSAYKASDSADSLKQAAIQLRQKYPQSEWTKKASVWVA
;
A
#
# COMPACT_ATOMS: atom_id res chain seq x y z
N MET A 1 -5.14 -17.14 -4.52
CA MET A 1 -4.65 -15.97 -5.29
C MET A 1 -4.46 -16.32 -6.76
N ASP A 2 -3.58 -17.27 -7.08
CA ASP A 2 -3.20 -17.60 -8.47
C ASP A 2 -4.33 -18.05 -9.39
N ALA A 3 -5.30 -18.81 -8.88
CA ALA A 3 -6.38 -19.35 -9.70
C ALA A 3 -7.61 -18.43 -9.77
N GLU A 4 -7.71 -17.45 -8.86
CA GLU A 4 -8.96 -16.71 -8.62
C GLU A 4 -8.81 -15.21 -8.83
N VAL A 5 -7.72 -14.60 -8.33
CA VAL A 5 -7.55 -13.14 -8.32
C VAL A 5 -6.50 -12.69 -9.33
N TYR A 6 -5.37 -13.38 -9.40
CA TYR A 6 -4.30 -13.03 -10.35
C TYR A 6 -4.73 -13.09 -11.82
N PRO A 7 -5.55 -14.07 -12.28
CA PRO A 7 -5.95 -14.16 -13.69
C PRO A 7 -6.92 -13.06 -14.13
N LEU A 8 -7.53 -12.32 -13.19
CA LEU A 8 -8.42 -11.22 -13.52
C LEU A 8 -7.64 -10.16 -14.29
N GLU A 9 -8.15 -9.75 -15.46
CA GLU A 9 -7.45 -8.84 -16.38
C GLU A 9 -6.97 -7.56 -15.70
N LYS A 10 -7.82 -6.93 -14.87
CA LYS A 10 -7.45 -5.73 -14.12
C LYS A 10 -6.24 -5.95 -13.18
N VAL A 11 -6.13 -7.14 -12.60
CA VAL A 11 -5.05 -7.48 -11.66
C VAL A 11 -3.77 -7.82 -12.42
N SER A 12 -3.85 -8.71 -13.41
CA SER A 12 -2.68 -9.12 -14.19
C SER A 12 -2.08 -7.95 -14.97
N LYS A 13 -2.93 -7.11 -15.57
CA LYS A 13 -2.51 -5.89 -16.28
C LYS A 13 -1.78 -4.93 -15.34
N PHE A 14 -2.41 -4.57 -14.23
CA PHE A 14 -1.81 -3.67 -13.23
C PHE A 14 -0.46 -4.21 -12.72
N ILE A 15 -0.38 -5.50 -12.39
CA ILE A 15 0.89 -6.10 -11.96
C ILE A 15 1.96 -6.00 -13.05
N SER A 16 1.61 -6.28 -14.31
CA SER A 16 2.56 -6.24 -15.43
C SER A 16 3.02 -4.83 -15.81
N GLU A 17 2.19 -3.81 -15.59
CA GLU A 17 2.50 -2.41 -15.92
C GLU A 17 3.38 -1.75 -14.85
N HIS A 18 3.26 -2.18 -13.58
CA HIS A 18 3.89 -1.51 -12.45
C HIS A 18 5.02 -2.31 -11.78
N PHE A 19 5.10 -3.63 -11.99
CA PHE A 19 6.02 -4.51 -11.28
C PHE A 19 6.75 -5.48 -12.21
N VAL A 20 7.86 -6.01 -11.71
CA VAL A 20 8.44 -7.26 -12.21
C VAL A 20 7.91 -8.39 -11.32
N PRO A 21 6.88 -9.15 -11.74
CA PRO A 21 6.29 -10.17 -10.89
C PRO A 21 7.25 -11.35 -10.69
N VAL A 22 7.49 -11.70 -9.43
CA VAL A 22 8.25 -12.90 -9.07
C VAL A 22 7.36 -13.79 -8.22
N LYS A 23 7.22 -15.05 -8.65
CA LYS A 23 6.43 -16.06 -7.95
C LYS A 23 7.34 -17.13 -7.38
N ILE A 24 7.18 -17.41 -6.09
CA ILE A 24 7.93 -18.45 -5.38
C ILE A 24 6.93 -19.43 -4.79
N HIS A 25 7.05 -20.71 -5.18
CA HIS A 25 6.22 -21.77 -4.64
C HIS A 25 6.95 -22.48 -3.50
N ILE A 26 6.31 -22.58 -2.33
CA ILE A 26 6.94 -23.11 -1.10
C ILE A 26 7.50 -24.53 -1.27
N LYS A 27 6.81 -25.38 -2.03
CA LYS A 27 7.25 -26.77 -2.25
C LYS A 27 8.45 -26.88 -3.18
N GLU A 28 8.69 -25.86 -4.01
CA GLU A 28 9.77 -25.85 -5.01
C GLU A 28 11.02 -25.16 -4.47
N ARG A 29 10.85 -24.12 -3.64
CA ARG A 29 11.96 -23.33 -3.09
C ARG A 29 11.74 -22.94 -1.62
N PRO A 30 11.74 -23.91 -0.69
CA PRO A 30 11.48 -23.63 0.73
C PRO A 30 12.53 -22.70 1.36
N GLN A 31 13.79 -22.73 0.91
CA GLN A 31 14.85 -21.85 1.42
C GLN A 31 14.57 -20.35 1.15
N ASP A 32 13.83 -20.04 0.09
CA ASP A 32 13.53 -18.64 -0.27
C ASP A 32 12.53 -18.02 0.72
N PHE A 33 11.69 -18.82 1.39
CA PHE A 33 10.79 -18.31 2.43
C PHE A 33 11.54 -17.72 3.61
N GLY A 34 12.65 -18.35 4.01
CA GLY A 34 13.53 -17.82 5.05
C GLY A 34 14.17 -16.50 4.64
N ARG A 35 14.60 -16.37 3.37
CA ARG A 35 15.17 -15.13 2.82
C ARG A 35 14.19 -13.96 2.93
N PHE A 36 12.92 -14.19 2.64
CA PHE A 36 11.87 -13.17 2.68
C PHE A 36 11.11 -13.11 4.00
N LYS A 37 11.53 -13.87 5.03
CA LYS A 37 10.82 -13.98 6.31
C LYS A 37 9.31 -14.22 6.11
N ALA A 38 8.96 -15.07 5.15
CA ALA A 38 7.59 -15.46 4.89
C ALA A 38 7.24 -16.67 5.78
N GLU A 39 6.26 -16.50 6.67
CA GLU A 39 5.83 -17.54 7.62
C GLU A 39 4.49 -18.18 7.22
N TRP A 40 3.71 -17.51 6.36
CA TRP A 40 2.38 -17.96 5.92
C TRP A 40 2.13 -17.66 4.44
N THR A 41 1.15 -18.31 3.84
CA THR A 41 0.81 -18.14 2.41
C THR A 41 -0.66 -17.78 2.18
N PRO A 42 -0.98 -16.94 1.16
CA PRO A 42 -0.01 -16.19 0.37
C PRO A 42 0.63 -15.05 1.19
N THR A 43 1.90 -14.76 0.92
CA THR A 43 2.56 -13.53 1.38
C THR A 43 2.94 -12.74 0.14
N LEU A 44 2.49 -11.51 0.08
CA LEU A 44 2.77 -10.55 -0.99
C LEU A 44 3.76 -9.53 -0.47
N ILE A 45 4.82 -9.29 -1.23
CA ILE A 45 5.89 -8.36 -0.86
C ILE A 45 6.12 -7.44 -2.04
N VAL A 46 5.98 -6.13 -1.80
CA VAL A 46 6.50 -5.09 -2.69
C VAL A 46 7.88 -4.72 -2.16
N ALA A 47 8.89 -4.92 -3.00
CA ALA A 47 10.28 -4.67 -2.67
C ALA A 47 11.00 -3.90 -3.77
N GLU A 48 12.06 -3.21 -3.36
CA GLU A 48 13.02 -2.57 -4.25
C GLU A 48 13.90 -3.59 -4.98
N PRO A 49 14.61 -3.20 -6.07
CA PRO A 49 15.54 -4.09 -6.77
C PRO A 49 16.66 -4.66 -5.89
N ASP A 50 17.03 -3.95 -4.81
CA ASP A 50 18.04 -4.40 -3.84
C ASP A 50 17.47 -5.41 -2.80
N GLY A 51 16.17 -5.70 -2.86
CA GLY A 51 15.47 -6.60 -1.95
C GLY A 51 14.90 -5.92 -0.71
N THR A 52 15.02 -4.59 -0.57
CA THR A 52 14.42 -3.84 0.52
C THR A 52 12.90 -3.89 0.43
N GLU A 53 12.27 -4.51 1.42
CA GLU A 53 10.81 -4.56 1.54
C GLU A 53 10.23 -3.16 1.82
N ARG A 54 9.21 -2.78 1.04
CA ARG A 54 8.46 -1.53 1.19
C ARG A 54 7.06 -1.77 1.72
N HIS A 55 6.47 -2.91 1.37
CA HIS A 55 5.15 -3.26 1.83
C HIS A 55 4.93 -4.77 1.79
N ARG A 56 4.10 -5.26 2.72
CA ARG A 56 3.71 -6.66 2.83
C ARG A 56 2.23 -6.76 3.14
N SER A 57 1.61 -7.76 2.51
CA SER A 57 0.29 -8.26 2.87
C SER A 57 0.35 -9.78 3.03
N VAL A 58 -0.31 -10.31 4.06
CA VAL A 58 -0.36 -11.74 4.36
C VAL A 58 -1.80 -12.20 4.33
N GLY A 59 -2.06 -13.31 3.65
CA GLY A 59 -3.40 -13.85 3.48
C GLY A 59 -4.03 -13.46 2.14
N PHE A 60 -5.20 -14.04 1.89
CA PHE A 60 -5.94 -13.81 0.66
C PHE A 60 -6.71 -12.48 0.74
N LEU A 61 -6.71 -11.74 -0.36
CA LEU A 61 -7.48 -10.51 -0.53
C LEU A 61 -8.35 -10.59 -1.79
N PRO A 62 -9.57 -10.01 -1.76
CA PRO A 62 -10.33 -9.70 -2.96
C PRO A 62 -9.52 -8.81 -3.93
N ALA A 63 -9.96 -8.75 -5.18
CA ALA A 63 -9.21 -8.06 -6.23
C ALA A 63 -8.96 -6.56 -5.94
N ASP A 64 -9.96 -5.84 -5.44
CA ASP A 64 -9.82 -4.41 -5.16
C ASP A 64 -8.91 -4.16 -3.95
N ASP A 65 -9.04 -4.95 -2.88
CA ASP A 65 -8.13 -4.89 -1.74
C ASP A 65 -6.69 -5.24 -2.13
N LEU A 66 -6.49 -6.24 -3.00
CA LEU A 66 -5.17 -6.56 -3.51
C LEU A 66 -4.57 -5.39 -4.29
N LEU A 67 -5.32 -4.82 -5.23
CA LEU A 67 -4.85 -3.69 -6.02
C LEU A 67 -4.53 -2.48 -5.13
N ALA A 68 -5.38 -2.20 -4.13
CA ALA A 68 -5.15 -1.16 -3.15
C ALA A 68 -3.87 -1.37 -2.34
N GLN A 69 -3.56 -2.60 -1.92
CA GLN A 69 -2.30 -2.92 -1.22
C GLN A 69 -1.07 -2.77 -2.14
N LEU A 70 -1.19 -3.13 -3.41
CA LEU A 70 -0.10 -2.94 -4.37
C LEU A 70 0.18 -1.46 -4.66
N ASP A 71 -0.86 -0.65 -4.90
CA ASP A 71 -0.75 0.81 -5.05
C ASP A 71 -0.17 1.46 -3.79
N LEU A 72 -0.65 1.04 -2.61
CA LEU A 72 -0.10 1.48 -1.33
C LEU A 72 1.41 1.16 -1.22
N GLY A 73 1.82 -0.02 -1.70
CA GLY A 73 3.23 -0.42 -1.79
C GLY A 73 4.05 0.48 -2.71
N LEU A 74 3.52 0.87 -3.87
CA LEU A 74 4.17 1.82 -4.79
C LEU A 74 4.34 3.20 -4.12
N GLY A 75 3.29 3.69 -3.43
CA GLY A 75 3.36 4.94 -2.68
C GLY A 75 4.42 4.91 -1.59
N LYS A 76 4.51 3.81 -0.82
CA LYS A 76 5.55 3.61 0.21
C LYS A 76 6.96 3.55 -0.39
N ALA A 77 7.12 2.90 -1.54
CA ALA A 77 8.39 2.88 -2.27
C ALA A 77 8.81 4.30 -2.67
N ALA A 78 7.93 5.06 -3.36
CA ALA A 78 8.20 6.44 -3.74
C ALA A 78 8.51 7.34 -2.52
N PHE A 79 7.75 7.20 -1.44
CA PHE A 79 7.97 7.95 -0.20
C PHE A 79 9.37 7.68 0.37
N SER A 80 9.78 6.42 0.41
CA SER A 80 11.10 6.02 0.93
C SER A 80 12.27 6.56 0.11
N ARG A 81 12.04 6.85 -1.18
CA ARG A 81 13.01 7.48 -2.09
C ARG A 81 12.99 9.01 -2.02
N GLY A 82 12.18 9.60 -1.13
CA GLY A 82 12.01 11.05 -1.00
C GLY A 82 11.16 11.68 -2.10
N GLN A 83 10.50 10.88 -2.94
CA GLN A 83 9.67 11.33 -4.06
C GLN A 83 8.26 11.67 -3.56
N PHE A 84 8.16 12.65 -2.66
CA PHE A 84 6.94 12.88 -1.88
C PHE A 84 5.72 13.25 -2.73
N GLN A 85 5.90 13.98 -3.83
CA GLN A 85 4.80 14.29 -4.74
C GLN A 85 4.26 13.04 -5.43
N GLN A 86 5.14 12.18 -5.95
CA GLN A 86 4.76 10.91 -6.56
C GLN A 86 4.12 9.95 -5.54
N ALA A 87 4.66 9.92 -4.32
CA ALA A 87 4.10 9.13 -3.23
C ALA A 87 2.67 9.57 -2.91
N ARG A 88 2.45 10.89 -2.79
CA ARG A 88 1.12 11.47 -2.57
C ARG A 88 0.14 11.05 -3.67
N GLU A 89 0.54 11.15 -4.94
CA GLU A 89 -0.31 10.77 -6.08
C GLU A 89 -0.69 9.29 -6.03
N ALA A 90 0.27 8.39 -5.74
CA ALA A 90 0.00 6.97 -5.58
C ALA A 90 -0.97 6.69 -4.42
N PHE A 91 -0.78 7.36 -3.27
CA PHE A 91 -1.71 7.21 -2.15
C PHE A 91 -3.11 7.78 -2.46
N GLN A 92 -3.20 8.89 -3.20
CA GLN A 92 -4.48 9.43 -3.64
C GLN A 92 -5.20 8.47 -4.60
N SER A 93 -4.47 7.81 -5.50
CA SER A 93 -5.02 6.76 -6.38
C SER A 93 -5.71 5.66 -5.57
N VAL A 94 -5.14 5.20 -4.45
CA VAL A 94 -5.78 4.20 -3.58
C VAL A 94 -7.13 4.69 -3.08
N VAL A 95 -7.19 5.95 -2.62
CA VAL A 95 -8.41 6.52 -2.02
C VAL A 95 -9.47 6.79 -3.07
N GLU A 96 -9.08 7.13 -4.30
CA GLU A 96 -9.97 7.41 -5.42
C GLU A 96 -10.55 6.14 -6.02
N HIS A 97 -9.70 5.14 -6.29
CA HIS A 97 -10.09 3.91 -6.98
C HIS A 97 -10.61 2.82 -6.03
N TYR A 98 -10.11 2.77 -4.79
CA TYR A 98 -10.43 1.72 -3.82
C TYR A 98 -10.89 2.30 -2.47
N PRO A 99 -11.88 3.20 -2.43
CA PRO A 99 -12.26 3.90 -1.20
C PRO A 99 -12.78 2.99 -0.08
N GLN A 100 -13.19 1.76 -0.38
CA GLN A 100 -13.68 0.78 0.60
C GLN A 100 -12.63 -0.25 1.01
N ALA A 101 -11.45 -0.26 0.37
CA ALA A 101 -10.40 -1.21 0.71
C ALA A 101 -9.78 -0.90 2.07
N ASP A 102 -9.32 -1.94 2.76
CA ASP A 102 -8.68 -1.79 4.09
C ASP A 102 -7.43 -0.89 4.05
N ALA A 103 -6.78 -0.80 2.88
CA ALA A 103 -5.62 0.07 2.62
C ALA A 103 -5.98 1.56 2.48
N ALA A 104 -7.24 1.90 2.17
CA ALA A 104 -7.65 3.28 1.91
C ALA A 104 -7.38 4.26 3.07
N PRO A 105 -7.73 3.96 4.33
CA PRO A 105 -7.39 4.85 5.44
C PRO A 105 -5.87 4.99 5.63
N GLU A 106 -5.08 3.94 5.39
CA GLU A 106 -3.63 4.06 5.42
C GLU A 106 -3.12 5.02 4.34
N ALA A 107 -3.68 4.93 3.14
CA ALA A 107 -3.31 5.79 2.03
C ALA A 107 -3.67 7.26 2.31
N VAL A 108 -4.83 7.58 2.90
CA VAL A 108 -5.15 8.96 3.32
C VAL A 108 -4.08 9.51 4.28
N TYR A 109 -3.69 8.70 5.28
CA TYR A 109 -2.65 9.09 6.24
C TYR A 109 -1.34 9.44 5.53
N TRP A 110 -0.85 8.53 4.69
CA TRP A 110 0.42 8.75 4.00
C TRP A 110 0.36 9.81 2.90
N ALA A 111 -0.78 10.04 2.26
CA ALA A 111 -0.98 11.17 1.36
C ALA A 111 -0.77 12.50 2.08
N GLY A 112 -1.33 12.64 3.29
CA GLY A 112 -1.11 13.79 4.17
C GLY A 112 0.36 13.96 4.57
N VAL A 113 1.00 12.87 5.05
CA VAL A 113 2.42 12.89 5.42
C VAL A 113 3.32 13.23 4.24
N SER A 114 3.02 12.71 3.04
CA SER A 114 3.75 13.01 1.82
C SER A 114 3.60 14.48 1.42
N ALA A 115 2.38 15.03 1.47
CA ALA A 115 2.15 16.45 1.22
C ALA A 115 2.86 17.36 2.23
N TYR A 116 2.89 16.98 3.51
CA TYR A 116 3.67 17.68 4.52
C TYR A 116 5.16 17.65 4.18
N LYS A 117 5.72 16.47 3.88
CA LYS A 117 7.12 16.32 3.50
C LYS A 117 7.52 17.13 2.26
N ALA A 118 6.58 17.32 1.33
CA ALA A 118 6.80 18.11 0.12
C ALA A 118 6.73 19.62 0.33
N SER A 119 5.99 20.11 1.33
CA SER A 119 5.65 21.53 1.48
C SER A 119 6.00 22.16 2.84
N ASP A 120 6.35 21.34 3.83
CA ASP A 120 6.48 21.67 5.24
C ASP A 120 5.23 22.32 5.88
N SER A 121 4.06 22.23 5.21
CA SER A 121 2.80 22.77 5.72
C SER A 121 2.00 21.74 6.52
N ALA A 122 1.84 22.01 7.81
CA ALA A 122 1.02 21.19 8.71
C ALA A 122 -0.47 21.15 8.33
N ASP A 123 -0.94 22.05 7.45
CA ASP A 123 -2.32 22.03 6.97
C ASP A 123 -2.64 20.73 6.22
N SER A 124 -1.67 20.17 5.50
CA SER A 124 -1.85 18.89 4.82
C SER A 124 -2.15 17.73 5.78
N LEU A 125 -1.51 17.71 6.96
CA LEU A 125 -1.78 16.75 8.02
C LEU A 125 -3.19 16.96 8.60
N LYS A 126 -3.57 18.22 8.86
CA LYS A 126 -4.93 18.56 9.32
C LYS A 126 -6.00 18.09 8.35
N GLN A 127 -5.82 18.32 7.04
CA GLN A 127 -6.76 17.87 6.03
C GLN A 127 -6.88 16.35 5.99
N ALA A 128 -5.75 15.62 6.05
CA ALA A 128 -5.78 14.16 6.11
C ALA A 128 -6.49 13.63 7.36
N ALA A 129 -6.27 14.23 8.53
CA ALA A 129 -6.97 13.87 9.76
C ALA A 129 -8.48 14.14 9.69
N ILE A 130 -8.90 15.27 9.10
CA ILE A 130 -10.31 15.58 8.88
C ILE A 130 -10.94 14.53 7.96
N GLN A 131 -10.29 14.22 6.84
CA GLN A 131 -10.77 13.22 5.89
C GLN A 131 -10.87 11.83 6.52
N LEU A 132 -9.88 11.41 7.30
CA LEU A 132 -9.88 10.15 8.04
C LEU A 132 -11.05 10.07 9.03
N ARG A 133 -11.28 11.12 9.80
CA ARG A 133 -12.40 11.19 10.76
C ARG A 133 -13.76 11.13 10.06
N GLN A 134 -13.88 11.71 8.87
CA GLN A 134 -15.13 11.74 8.11
C GLN A 134 -15.42 10.41 7.39
N LYS A 135 -14.42 9.85 6.71
CA LYS A 135 -14.61 8.68 5.83
C LYS A 135 -14.29 7.35 6.51
N TYR A 136 -13.36 7.33 7.47
CA TYR A 136 -12.84 6.12 8.10
C TYR A 136 -12.77 6.24 9.64
N PRO A 137 -13.86 6.65 10.32
CA PRO A 137 -13.82 7.03 11.73
C PRO A 137 -13.31 5.93 12.69
N GLN A 138 -13.49 4.66 12.32
CA GLN A 138 -13.10 3.51 13.14
C GLN A 138 -11.69 2.97 12.85
N SER A 139 -11.01 3.50 11.82
CA SER A 139 -9.68 3.02 11.42
C SER A 139 -8.60 3.36 12.46
N GLU A 140 -7.61 2.49 12.59
CA GLU A 140 -6.39 2.77 13.36
C GLU A 140 -5.68 4.04 12.86
N TRP A 141 -5.73 4.32 11.55
CA TRP A 141 -5.10 5.49 10.95
C TRP A 141 -5.77 6.80 11.40
N THR A 142 -7.07 6.76 11.65
CA THR A 142 -7.80 7.89 12.25
C THR A 142 -7.33 8.16 13.68
N LYS A 143 -7.04 7.10 14.46
CA LYS A 143 -6.46 7.24 15.80
C LYS A 143 -5.05 7.83 15.73
N LYS A 144 -4.21 7.35 14.80
CA LYS A 144 -2.84 7.87 14.58
C LYS A 144 -2.82 9.35 14.18
N ALA A 145 -3.80 9.78 13.38
CA ALA A 145 -3.93 11.15 12.90
C ALA A 145 -4.61 12.11 13.89
N SER A 146 -5.12 11.63 15.04
CA SER A 146 -5.98 12.43 15.93
C SER A 146 -5.28 13.68 16.48
N VAL A 147 -3.96 13.64 16.64
CA VAL A 147 -3.15 14.74 17.17
C VAL A 147 -2.88 15.86 16.15
N TRP A 148 -3.18 15.65 14.86
CA TRP A 148 -2.93 16.66 13.83
C TRP A 148 -3.97 17.77 13.80
N VAL A 149 -5.13 17.54 14.41
CA VAL A 149 -6.27 18.48 14.49
C VAL A 149 -6.53 18.99 15.90
N ALA A 150 -5.58 18.76 16.81
CA ALA A 150 -5.61 19.26 18.18
C ALA A 150 -5.25 20.76 18.26
#